data_AF-A0A1X1W0P3-F1
#
_entry.id   AF-A0A1X1W0P3-F1
#
_cell.length_a   1.000
_cell.length_b   1.000
_cell.length_c   1.000
_cell.angle_alpha   90.00
_cell.angle_beta   90.00
_cell.angle_gamma   90.00
#
_symmetry.space_group_name_H-M   'P 1'
#
loop_
_entity.id
_entity.type
_entity.pdbx_description
1 polymer ?
#
loop_
_entity_poly.entity_id
_entity_poly.type
_entity_poly.pdbx_seq_one_letter_code
_entity_poly.pdbx_strand_id
1 'polypeptide(L)'
;MVSPVAKSTSQAAAQGQPTTAASPLAGATVAAAAGAAAGDTGRRTAEQQRLRRIVDAVARQEAALSWAAGLRDDARTTLLVTDLAGGWIPPHVRLPAHLTLLEPATRRRDATVEDLLGAVAVAAVHHPHAYVSEAGPDAPALSGDRAARTASTIDELGPTLVDHVRRQDGLPRVAQAVAIAAARKYGVPDNEAELIRDKTTEIRQSVLTAYPDHDIASVVDWMLLAAIGALIDGDQTGANYHLAWALANTSTRRCT
;
A
#
# COMPACT_ATOMS: atom_id res chain seq x y z
N MET A 1 31.28 -71.41 -58.81
CA MET A 1 30.76 -70.15 -58.26
C MET A 1 30.08 -70.44 -56.93
N VAL A 2 30.49 -69.72 -55.89
CA VAL A 2 29.94 -69.59 -54.52
C VAL A 2 30.06 -70.81 -53.56
N SER A 3 31.11 -70.75 -52.74
CA SER A 3 31.22 -71.21 -51.34
C SER A 3 30.50 -70.20 -50.40
N PRO A 4 30.37 -70.39 -49.05
CA PRO A 4 30.98 -71.41 -48.18
C PRO A 4 30.10 -72.00 -47.05
N VAL A 5 30.74 -72.92 -46.33
CA VAL A 5 30.51 -73.48 -45.00
C VAL A 5 30.69 -72.44 -43.87
N ALA A 6 29.97 -72.60 -42.74
CA ALA A 6 30.53 -72.37 -41.39
C ALA A 6 29.69 -73.03 -40.27
N LYS A 7 30.33 -73.93 -39.50
CA LYS A 7 29.97 -74.33 -38.14
C LYS A 7 30.49 -73.26 -37.16
N SER A 8 29.81 -73.03 -36.03
CA SER A 8 30.34 -73.29 -34.66
C SER A 8 29.50 -72.61 -33.58
N THR A 9 29.24 -73.39 -32.53
CA THR A 9 28.72 -73.00 -31.20
C THR A 9 29.76 -72.28 -30.36
N SER A 10 29.35 -71.28 -29.58
CA SER A 10 29.97 -70.93 -28.29
C SER A 10 29.03 -70.11 -27.42
N GLN A 11 29.07 -70.42 -26.13
CA GLN A 11 28.18 -70.02 -25.04
C GLN A 11 28.77 -68.82 -24.26
N ALA A 12 27.86 -68.04 -23.65
CA ALA A 12 28.02 -67.17 -22.46
C ALA A 12 28.87 -65.86 -22.53
N ALA A 13 28.19 -64.74 -22.25
CA ALA A 13 28.56 -63.79 -21.20
C ALA A 13 27.39 -62.81 -20.95
N ALA A 14 26.66 -63.01 -19.85
CA ALA A 14 25.73 -62.01 -19.32
C ALA A 14 26.55 -60.87 -18.68
N GLN A 15 26.52 -59.69 -19.28
CA GLN A 15 26.97 -58.46 -18.61
C GLN A 15 25.83 -57.95 -17.74
N GLY A 16 25.95 -58.19 -16.44
CA GLY A 16 25.09 -57.58 -15.42
C GLY A 16 25.31 -56.07 -15.41
N GLN A 17 24.30 -55.34 -15.85
CA GLN A 17 24.19 -53.91 -15.61
C GLN A 17 23.87 -53.72 -14.11
N PRO A 18 24.65 -52.93 -13.34
CA PRO A 18 24.27 -52.60 -11.97
C PRO A 18 23.05 -51.67 -12.06
N THR A 19 21.87 -52.24 -11.91
CA THR A 19 20.69 -51.49 -11.52
C THR A 19 20.93 -51.07 -10.08
N THR A 20 21.48 -49.86 -9.88
CA THR A 20 21.32 -49.15 -8.61
C THR A 20 19.83 -48.92 -8.44
N ALA A 21 19.15 -49.89 -7.83
CA ALA A 21 17.78 -49.76 -7.37
C ALA A 21 17.80 -48.74 -6.23
N ALA A 22 17.72 -47.46 -6.59
CA ALA A 22 17.40 -46.41 -5.63
C ALA A 22 16.12 -46.84 -4.91
N SER A 23 16.17 -46.90 -3.57
CA SER A 23 15.02 -47.34 -2.79
C SER A 23 13.79 -46.50 -3.17
N PRO A 24 12.62 -47.11 -3.41
CA PRO A 24 11.42 -46.38 -3.84
C PRO A 24 11.00 -45.28 -2.85
N LEU A 25 11.35 -45.45 -1.57
CA LEU A 25 11.23 -44.41 -0.53
C LEU A 25 12.10 -43.17 -0.81
N ALA A 26 13.34 -43.33 -1.27
CA ALA A 26 14.23 -42.22 -1.58
C ALA A 26 13.73 -41.41 -2.79
N GLY A 27 13.24 -42.09 -3.83
CA GLY A 27 12.61 -41.44 -4.99
C GLY A 27 11.33 -40.70 -4.63
N ALA A 28 10.49 -41.28 -3.76
CA ALA A 28 9.28 -40.63 -3.27
C ALA A 28 9.57 -39.38 -2.42
N THR A 29 10.60 -39.42 -1.56
CA THR A 29 11.00 -38.24 -0.76
C THR A 29 11.54 -37.09 -1.61
N VAL A 30 12.30 -37.39 -2.66
CA VAL A 30 12.83 -36.37 -3.58
C VAL A 30 11.70 -35.76 -4.42
N ALA A 31 10.77 -36.57 -4.92
CA ALA A 31 9.60 -36.08 -5.66
C ALA A 31 8.67 -35.22 -4.78
N ALA A 32 8.46 -35.62 -3.52
CA ALA A 32 7.68 -34.83 -2.56
C ALA A 32 8.36 -33.48 -2.23
N ALA A 33 9.68 -33.47 -2.03
CA ALA A 33 10.44 -32.25 -1.80
C ALA A 33 10.41 -31.30 -3.01
N ALA A 34 10.54 -31.84 -4.23
CA ALA A 34 10.43 -31.06 -5.46
C ALA A 34 9.01 -30.48 -5.66
N GLY A 35 7.97 -31.26 -5.38
CA GLY A 35 6.58 -30.80 -5.42
C GLY A 35 6.29 -29.70 -4.40
N ALA A 36 6.84 -29.81 -3.18
CA ALA A 36 6.74 -28.78 -2.16
C ALA A 36 7.43 -27.48 -2.58
N ALA A 37 8.66 -27.57 -3.11
CA ALA A 37 9.41 -26.40 -3.59
C ALA A 37 8.72 -25.70 -4.77
N ALA A 38 8.15 -26.47 -5.70
CA ALA A 38 7.36 -25.94 -6.81
C ALA A 38 6.07 -25.25 -6.30
N GLY A 39 5.39 -25.85 -5.32
CA GLY A 39 4.22 -25.26 -4.66
C GLY A 39 4.53 -23.93 -3.97
N ASP A 40 5.64 -23.85 -3.24
CA ASP A 40 6.08 -22.62 -2.58
C ASP A 40 6.42 -21.50 -3.57
N THR A 41 7.09 -21.85 -4.68
CA THR A 41 7.40 -20.89 -5.75
C THR A 41 6.12 -20.36 -6.41
N GLY A 42 5.16 -21.25 -6.68
CA GLY A 42 3.85 -20.87 -7.23
C GLY A 42 3.09 -19.94 -6.29
N ARG A 43 3.05 -20.26 -4.99
CA ARG A 43 2.42 -19.42 -3.98
C ARG A 43 3.07 -18.03 -3.89
N ARG A 44 4.41 -17.96 -3.85
CA ARG A 44 5.14 -16.69 -3.81
C ARG A 44 4.86 -15.82 -5.05
N THR A 45 4.77 -16.44 -6.22
CA THR A 45 4.44 -15.75 -7.47
C THR A 45 3.00 -15.21 -7.45
N ALA A 46 2.04 -15.99 -6.95
CA ALA A 46 0.66 -15.54 -6.80
C ALA A 46 0.53 -14.36 -5.83
N GLU A 47 1.26 -14.39 -4.70
CA GLU A 47 1.30 -13.28 -3.75
C GLU A 47 1.93 -12.03 -4.35
N GLN A 48 3.03 -12.16 -5.09
CA GLN A 48 3.66 -11.05 -5.80
C GLN A 48 2.66 -10.38 -6.77
N GLN A 49 1.93 -11.18 -7.54
CA GLN A 49 0.91 -10.68 -8.47
C GLN A 49 -0.26 -10.01 -7.73
N ARG A 50 -0.70 -10.58 -6.60
CA ARG A 50 -1.74 -9.98 -5.75
C ARG A 50 -1.31 -8.60 -5.23
N LEU A 51 -0.11 -8.49 -4.68
CA LEU A 51 0.44 -7.22 -4.19
C LEU A 51 0.60 -6.21 -5.33
N ARG A 52 1.04 -6.66 -6.51
CA ARG A 52 1.14 -5.79 -7.69
C ARG A 52 -0.21 -5.21 -8.09
N ARG A 53 -1.28 -6.01 -8.11
CA ARG A 53 -2.63 -5.52 -8.39
C ARG A 53 -3.13 -4.49 -7.38
N ILE A 54 -2.77 -4.66 -6.10
CA ILE A 54 -3.09 -3.68 -5.04
C ILE A 54 -2.38 -2.35 -5.33
N VAL A 55 -1.07 -2.39 -5.60
CA VAL A 55 -0.29 -1.20 -5.93
C VAL A 55 -0.81 -0.53 -7.19
N ASP A 56 -1.05 -1.29 -8.26
CA ASP A 56 -1.58 -0.74 -9.51
C ASP A 56 -2.97 -0.12 -9.32
N ALA A 57 -3.81 -0.63 -8.40
CA ALA A 57 -5.13 -0.07 -8.11
C ALA A 57 -5.07 1.31 -7.44
N VAL A 58 -4.08 1.58 -6.59
CA VAL A 58 -3.90 2.91 -5.99
C VAL A 58 -3.10 3.83 -6.92
N ALA A 59 -2.11 3.30 -7.64
CA ALA A 59 -1.31 4.05 -8.60
C ALA A 59 -2.13 4.54 -9.81
N ARG A 60 -3.16 3.79 -10.24
CA ARG A 60 -4.11 4.28 -11.26
C ARG A 60 -4.87 5.53 -10.82
N GLN A 61 -5.13 5.67 -9.52
CA GLN A 61 -5.84 6.83 -8.98
C GLN A 61 -4.90 8.02 -8.76
N GLU A 62 -3.64 7.74 -8.42
CA GLU A 62 -2.62 8.76 -8.21
C GLU A 62 -1.24 8.25 -8.64
N ALA A 63 -0.91 8.44 -9.92
CA ALA A 63 0.34 7.96 -10.51
C ALA A 63 1.53 8.88 -10.20
N ALA A 64 1.31 10.10 -9.68
CA ALA A 64 2.40 11.01 -9.36
C ALA A 64 3.19 10.59 -8.11
N LEU A 65 2.70 9.64 -7.32
CA LEU A 65 3.30 9.22 -6.06
C LEU A 65 3.99 7.87 -6.17
N SER A 66 5.03 7.67 -5.36
CA SER A 66 5.55 6.33 -5.08
C SER A 66 4.57 5.54 -4.21
N TRP A 67 4.37 4.27 -4.54
CA TRP A 67 3.52 3.36 -3.79
C TRP A 67 4.24 2.05 -3.55
N ALA A 68 4.03 1.44 -2.39
CA ALA A 68 4.44 0.07 -2.16
C ALA A 68 3.43 -0.70 -1.32
N ALA A 69 3.26 -1.98 -1.63
CA ALA A 69 2.51 -2.92 -0.81
C ALA A 69 3.38 -4.12 -0.46
N GLY A 70 3.30 -4.57 0.79
CA GLY A 70 4.11 -5.67 1.30
C GLY A 70 3.32 -6.60 2.20
N LEU A 71 3.63 -7.90 2.12
CA LEU A 71 3.11 -8.90 3.04
C LEU A 71 4.08 -9.06 4.20
N ARG A 72 3.62 -8.79 5.43
CA ARG A 72 4.40 -8.98 6.66
C ARG A 72 4.75 -10.46 6.87
N ASP A 73 5.73 -10.72 7.74
CA ASP A 73 6.20 -12.07 8.06
C ASP A 73 5.14 -12.96 8.74
N ASP A 74 4.06 -12.36 9.26
CA ASP A 74 2.87 -13.08 9.75
C ASP A 74 2.02 -13.71 8.62
N ALA A 75 2.40 -13.47 7.36
CA ALA A 75 1.75 -13.93 6.13
C ALA A 75 0.26 -13.56 6.01
N ARG A 76 -0.20 -12.57 6.78
CA ARG A 76 -1.62 -12.13 6.82
C ARG A 76 -1.75 -10.63 6.59
N THR A 77 -0.86 -9.86 7.19
CA THR A 77 -0.95 -8.39 7.17
C THR A 77 -0.37 -7.86 5.87
N THR A 78 -1.25 -7.35 5.01
CA THR A 78 -0.86 -6.62 3.80
C THR A 78 -0.76 -5.14 4.14
N LEU A 79 0.45 -4.59 4.17
CA LEU A 79 0.70 -3.17 4.37
C LEU A 79 0.67 -2.42 3.04
N LEU A 80 0.09 -1.23 3.01
CA LEU A 80 0.21 -0.28 1.90
C LEU A 80 0.81 1.04 2.40
N VAL A 81 1.77 1.59 1.66
CA VAL A 81 2.46 2.84 1.98
C VAL A 81 2.64 3.73 0.75
N THR A 82 2.72 5.04 0.99
CA THR A 82 3.31 6.04 0.12
C THR A 82 4.26 6.91 0.96
N ASP A 83 5.32 7.41 0.36
CA ASP A 83 6.32 8.25 1.02
C ASP A 83 5.93 9.74 1.07
N LEU A 84 4.77 10.12 0.49
CA LEU A 84 4.27 11.50 0.46
C LEU A 84 4.38 12.24 1.82
N ALA A 85 3.99 11.58 2.90
CA ALA A 85 4.14 12.09 4.26
C ALA A 85 4.27 10.95 5.27
N GLY A 86 5.31 10.13 5.09
CA GLY A 86 5.68 9.08 6.05
C GLY A 86 4.64 8.00 6.26
N GLY A 87 3.82 7.68 5.24
CA GLY A 87 2.79 6.65 5.28
C GLY A 87 1.34 7.14 5.29
N TRP A 88 1.10 8.45 5.34
CA TRP A 88 -0.26 9.01 5.17
C TRP A 88 -0.80 8.75 3.76
N ILE A 89 -2.05 8.27 3.67
CA ILE A 89 -2.72 8.03 2.39
C ILE A 89 -3.68 9.20 2.09
N PRO A 90 -3.54 9.91 0.95
CA PRO A 90 -4.45 10.99 0.55
C PRO A 90 -5.93 10.59 0.49
N PRO A 91 -6.87 11.52 0.79
CA PRO A 91 -8.30 11.20 0.89
C PRO A 91 -8.95 10.80 -0.45
N HIS A 92 -8.41 11.24 -1.59
CA HIS A 92 -8.97 10.90 -2.91
C HIS A 92 -8.63 9.49 -3.38
N VAL A 93 -7.62 8.85 -2.76
CA VAL A 93 -7.20 7.49 -3.11
C VAL A 93 -8.06 6.48 -2.36
N ARG A 94 -8.92 5.78 -3.08
CA ARG A 94 -9.77 4.71 -2.56
C ARG A 94 -8.96 3.44 -2.37
N LEU A 95 -9.19 2.74 -1.27
CA LEU A 95 -8.35 1.62 -0.85
C LEU A 95 -9.02 0.26 -1.14
N PRO A 96 -8.25 -0.75 -1.63
CA PRO A 96 -8.66 -2.15 -1.60
C PRO A 96 -9.02 -2.63 -0.19
N ALA A 97 -9.89 -3.65 -0.10
CA ALA A 97 -10.21 -4.30 1.16
C ALA A 97 -9.00 -5.03 1.77
N HIS A 98 -9.05 -5.23 3.10
CA HIS A 98 -8.06 -6.01 3.87
C HIS A 98 -6.62 -5.47 3.82
N LEU A 99 -6.49 -4.14 3.74
CA LEU A 99 -5.21 -3.45 3.89
C LEU A 99 -5.02 -2.95 5.31
N THR A 100 -3.76 -2.94 5.75
CA THR A 100 -3.30 -2.23 6.94
C THR A 100 -2.46 -1.04 6.50
N LEU A 101 -2.62 0.09 7.17
CA LEU A 101 -1.81 1.29 6.95
C LEU A 101 -0.82 1.45 8.10
N LEU A 102 0.23 2.25 7.87
CA LEU A 102 1.10 2.67 8.97
C LEU A 102 0.33 3.52 9.97
N GLU A 103 0.67 3.39 11.25
CA GLU A 103 0.14 4.28 12.28
C GLU A 103 0.71 5.71 12.11
N PRO A 104 -0.07 6.75 12.44
CA PRO A 104 0.42 8.12 12.48
C PRO A 104 1.61 8.24 13.44
N ALA A 105 2.77 8.60 12.90
CA ALA A 105 3.99 8.80 13.68
C ALA A 105 4.97 9.68 12.90
N THR A 106 5.84 10.39 13.62
CA THR A 106 6.94 11.12 13.01
C THR A 106 7.94 10.13 12.40
N ARG A 107 8.25 10.31 11.13
CA ARG A 107 9.24 9.51 10.39
C ARG A 107 10.23 10.44 9.69
N ARG A 108 11.38 9.87 9.29
CA ARG A 108 12.36 10.55 8.44
C ARG A 108 11.68 11.07 7.16
N ARG A 109 12.00 12.31 6.75
CA ARG A 109 11.42 12.91 5.54
C ARG A 109 11.92 12.25 4.25
N ASP A 110 13.13 11.72 4.27
CA ASP A 110 13.81 11.07 3.15
C ASP A 110 13.60 9.55 3.14
N ALA A 111 12.68 9.02 3.95
CA ALA A 111 12.35 7.60 3.96
C ALA A 111 11.55 7.24 2.69
N THR A 112 12.10 6.32 1.89
CA THR A 112 11.43 5.82 0.68
C THR A 112 10.28 4.87 1.03
N VAL A 113 9.46 4.49 0.04
CA VAL A 113 8.40 3.49 0.25
C VAL A 113 8.94 2.14 0.72
N GLU A 114 10.15 1.74 0.32
CA GLU A 114 10.82 0.53 0.80
C GLU A 114 11.24 0.65 2.27
N ASP A 115 11.82 1.78 2.67
CA ASP A 115 12.13 2.08 4.07
C ASP A 115 10.87 2.01 4.95
N LEU A 116 9.75 2.55 4.45
CA LEU A 116 8.46 2.57 5.14
C LEU A 116 7.79 1.20 5.23
N LEU A 117 7.97 0.32 4.24
CA LEU A 117 7.52 -1.06 4.33
C LEU A 117 8.23 -1.80 5.48
N GLY A 118 9.53 -1.58 5.66
CA GLY A 118 10.34 -2.33 6.64
C GLY A 118 10.39 -3.83 6.32
N ALA A 119 10.41 -4.68 7.35
CA ALA A 119 10.49 -6.13 7.17
C ALA A 119 9.18 -6.71 6.57
N VAL A 120 9.29 -7.25 5.37
CA VAL A 120 8.21 -7.91 4.60
C VAL A 120 8.76 -9.11 3.83
N ALA A 121 7.95 -10.17 3.70
CA ALA A 121 8.34 -11.40 3.02
C ALA A 121 8.27 -11.28 1.49
N VAL A 122 7.36 -10.45 0.99
CA VAL A 122 7.09 -10.18 -0.44
C VAL A 122 6.63 -8.72 -0.57
N ALA A 123 7.06 -8.01 -1.62
CA ALA A 123 6.71 -6.62 -1.85
C ALA A 123 6.52 -6.31 -3.33
N ALA A 124 5.61 -5.37 -3.63
CA ALA A 124 5.47 -4.74 -4.94
C ALA A 124 5.60 -3.23 -4.77
N VAL A 125 6.25 -2.58 -5.73
CA VAL A 125 6.52 -1.14 -5.75
C VAL A 125 6.06 -0.56 -7.09
N HIS A 126 5.56 0.68 -7.04
CA HIS A 126 5.32 1.55 -8.17
C HIS A 126 6.11 2.83 -7.97
N HIS A 127 6.83 3.23 -9.01
CA HIS A 127 7.58 4.48 -9.04
C HIS A 127 6.74 5.59 -9.68
N PRO A 128 6.96 6.86 -9.31
CA PRO A 128 6.21 7.99 -9.82
C PRO A 128 6.18 8.02 -11.34
N HIS A 129 5.00 8.26 -11.90
CA HIS A 129 4.71 8.33 -13.33
C HIS A 129 5.03 7.07 -14.14
N ALA A 130 5.33 5.95 -13.47
CA ALA A 130 5.46 4.67 -14.16
C ALA A 130 4.11 4.30 -14.80
N TYR A 131 4.17 3.69 -15.97
CA TYR A 131 2.94 3.26 -16.65
C TYR A 131 2.18 2.24 -15.80
N VAL A 132 0.87 2.45 -15.66
CA VAL A 132 -0.06 1.52 -15.01
C VAL A 132 -1.11 1.12 -16.03
N SER A 133 -1.25 -0.19 -16.25
CA SER A 133 -2.28 -0.71 -17.14
C SER A 133 -3.68 -0.44 -16.61
N GLU A 134 -4.64 -0.33 -17.52
CA GLU A 134 -6.07 -0.25 -17.22
C GLU A 134 -6.53 -1.39 -16.29
N ALA A 135 -7.59 -1.12 -15.53
CA ALA A 135 -8.12 -2.09 -14.59
C ALA A 135 -8.66 -3.33 -15.33
N GLY A 136 -8.03 -4.48 -15.10
CA GLY A 136 -8.51 -5.78 -15.57
C GLY A 136 -9.64 -6.35 -14.71
N PRO A 137 -10.28 -7.45 -15.13
CA PRO A 137 -11.33 -8.15 -14.36
C PRO A 137 -10.90 -8.63 -12.97
N ASP A 138 -9.59 -8.81 -12.75
CA ASP A 138 -9.00 -9.25 -11.50
C ASP A 138 -8.53 -8.09 -10.60
N ALA A 139 -8.82 -6.84 -10.99
CA ALA A 139 -8.54 -5.67 -10.15
C ALA A 139 -9.33 -5.74 -8.83
N PRO A 140 -8.69 -5.42 -7.68
CA PRO A 140 -9.34 -5.49 -6.39
C PRO A 140 -10.44 -4.42 -6.26
N ALA A 141 -11.54 -4.78 -5.57
CA ALA A 141 -12.59 -3.82 -5.25
C ALA A 141 -12.12 -2.77 -4.23
N LEU A 142 -12.43 -1.49 -4.49
CA LEU A 142 -12.01 -0.34 -3.69
C LEU A 142 -12.99 -0.03 -2.55
N SER A 143 -13.14 -0.98 -1.62
CA SER A 143 -14.11 -0.94 -0.52
C SER A 143 -13.49 -0.88 0.89
N GLY A 144 -12.17 -0.72 0.98
CA GLY A 144 -11.42 -0.84 2.23
C GLY A 144 -11.24 0.43 3.05
N ASP A 145 -11.63 1.61 2.53
CA ASP A 145 -11.30 2.91 3.12
C ASP A 145 -11.60 3.01 4.62
N ARG A 146 -12.84 2.74 5.03
CA ARG A 146 -13.27 2.86 6.44
C ARG A 146 -12.51 1.90 7.37
N ALA A 147 -12.17 0.71 6.89
CA ALA A 147 -11.46 -0.28 7.70
C ALA A 147 -9.96 0.03 7.81
N ALA A 148 -9.36 0.55 6.73
CA ALA A 148 -7.93 0.82 6.66
C ALA A 148 -7.54 2.16 7.30
N ARG A 149 -8.36 3.20 7.13
CA ARG A 149 -8.11 4.58 7.62
C ARG A 149 -8.48 4.71 9.10
N THR A 150 -7.81 3.95 9.94
CA THR A 150 -7.99 3.98 11.39
C THR A 150 -6.74 4.54 12.07
N ALA A 151 -6.92 5.17 13.22
CA ALA A 151 -5.86 5.74 14.06
C ALA A 151 -6.34 5.77 15.51
N SER A 152 -5.41 5.90 16.45
CA SER A 152 -5.73 6.13 17.87
C SER A 152 -6.71 7.29 18.01
N THR A 153 -7.71 7.12 18.87
CA THR A 153 -8.76 8.12 19.09
C THR A 153 -8.16 9.38 19.68
N ILE A 154 -8.49 10.52 19.09
CA ILE A 154 -8.15 11.84 19.60
C ILE A 154 -9.28 12.29 20.52
N ASP A 155 -8.93 12.50 21.79
CA ASP A 155 -9.84 13.14 22.75
C ASP A 155 -10.18 14.56 22.27
N GLU A 156 -11.46 14.92 22.39
CA GLU A 156 -11.95 16.22 21.93
C GLU A 156 -11.58 16.53 20.46
N LEU A 157 -11.84 15.57 19.56
CA LEU A 157 -11.56 15.68 18.11
C LEU A 157 -11.91 17.06 17.52
N GLY A 158 -13.12 17.55 17.80
CA GLY A 158 -13.61 18.84 17.32
C GLY A 158 -12.77 20.03 17.79
N PRO A 159 -12.68 20.28 19.11
CA PRO A 159 -11.79 21.32 19.66
C PRO A 159 -10.33 21.22 19.17
N THR A 160 -9.76 20.01 19.12
CA THR A 160 -8.38 19.79 18.67
C THR A 160 -8.20 20.18 17.21
N LEU A 161 -9.14 19.81 16.32
CA LEU A 161 -9.11 20.20 14.91
C LEU A 161 -9.20 21.71 14.75
N VAL A 162 -10.16 22.36 15.43
CA VAL A 162 -10.36 23.81 15.35
C VAL A 162 -9.12 24.57 15.82
N ASP A 163 -8.45 24.12 16.89
CA ASP A 163 -7.22 24.74 17.38
C ASP A 163 -6.09 24.65 16.35
N HIS A 164 -5.94 23.51 15.68
CA HIS A 164 -4.90 23.32 14.67
C HIS A 164 -5.16 24.10 13.39
N VAL A 165 -6.41 24.13 12.92
CA VAL A 165 -6.81 24.94 11.75
C VAL A 165 -6.54 26.43 12.01
N ARG A 166 -6.85 26.93 13.22
CA ARG A 166 -6.60 28.33 13.60
C ARG A 166 -5.12 28.73 13.54
N ARG A 167 -4.20 27.78 13.72
CA ARG A 167 -2.74 28.02 13.74
C ARG A 167 -2.10 27.94 12.36
N GLN A 168 -2.84 27.55 11.31
CA GLN A 168 -2.28 27.49 9.96
C GLN A 168 -2.57 28.77 9.18
N ASP A 169 -1.51 29.46 8.77
CA ASP A 169 -1.60 30.67 7.95
C ASP A 169 -2.01 30.39 6.49
N GLY A 170 -1.77 29.17 6.00
CA GLY A 170 -2.05 28.75 4.62
C GLY A 170 -3.51 28.39 4.32
N LEU A 171 -4.34 28.22 5.36
CA LEU A 171 -5.73 27.81 5.21
C LEU A 171 -6.65 29.02 4.96
N PRO A 172 -7.70 28.87 4.13
CA PRO A 172 -8.65 29.95 3.91
C PRO A 172 -9.41 30.23 5.21
N ARG A 173 -9.74 31.50 5.48
CA ARG A 173 -10.44 31.92 6.71
C ARG A 173 -11.73 31.13 6.98
N VAL A 174 -12.42 30.72 5.91
CA VAL A 174 -13.64 29.90 5.98
C VAL A 174 -13.40 28.54 6.65
N ALA A 175 -12.19 27.97 6.54
CA ALA A 175 -11.88 26.64 7.08
C ALA A 175 -12.09 26.56 8.59
N GLN A 176 -11.80 27.65 9.32
CA GLN A 176 -12.03 27.68 10.76
C GLN A 176 -13.53 27.67 11.09
N ALA A 177 -14.34 28.48 10.40
CA ALA A 177 -15.78 28.54 10.61
C ALA A 177 -16.43 27.18 10.28
N VAL A 178 -16.04 26.57 9.16
CA VAL A 178 -16.53 25.26 8.73
C VAL A 178 -16.09 24.16 9.68
N ALA A 179 -14.85 24.18 10.17
CA ALA A 179 -14.39 23.22 11.17
C ALA A 179 -15.24 23.29 12.45
N ILE A 180 -15.58 24.49 12.92
CA ILE A 180 -16.45 24.68 14.10
C ILE A 180 -17.86 24.13 13.82
N ALA A 181 -18.46 24.47 12.68
CA ALA A 181 -19.80 24.04 12.32
C ALA A 181 -19.88 22.50 12.16
N ALA A 182 -18.91 21.90 11.46
CA ALA A 182 -18.83 20.46 11.25
C ALA A 182 -18.58 19.70 12.57
N ALA A 183 -17.65 20.17 13.40
CA ALA A 183 -17.37 19.57 14.71
C ALA A 183 -18.59 19.58 15.65
N ARG A 184 -19.44 20.62 15.57
CA ARG A 184 -20.66 20.75 16.37
C ARG A 184 -21.90 20.14 15.72
N LYS A 185 -21.78 19.59 14.51
CA LYS A 185 -22.89 19.04 13.71
C LYS A 185 -24.01 20.04 13.46
N TYR A 186 -23.66 21.31 13.27
CA TYR A 186 -24.63 22.40 13.02
C TYR A 186 -25.09 22.50 11.56
N GLY A 187 -24.57 21.65 10.68
CA GLY A 187 -24.74 21.78 9.23
C GLY A 187 -23.74 22.78 8.67
N VAL A 188 -23.22 22.49 7.48
CA VAL A 188 -22.31 23.36 6.74
C VAL A 188 -23.02 23.74 5.45
N PRO A 189 -23.14 25.04 5.10
CA PRO A 189 -23.70 25.47 3.83
C PRO A 189 -22.98 24.85 2.62
N ASP A 190 -23.72 24.48 1.57
CA ASP A 190 -23.16 23.78 0.41
C ASP A 190 -22.02 24.57 -0.27
N ASN A 191 -22.15 25.89 -0.37
CA ASN A 191 -21.12 26.76 -0.93
C ASN A 191 -19.83 26.78 -0.08
N GLU A 192 -19.94 26.67 1.24
CA GLU A 192 -18.77 26.57 2.12
C GLU A 192 -18.12 25.18 2.01
N ALA A 193 -18.92 24.11 1.91
CA ALA A 193 -18.43 22.76 1.68
C ALA A 193 -17.72 22.64 0.31
N GLU A 194 -18.28 23.25 -0.73
CA GLU A 194 -17.64 23.35 -2.06
C GLU A 194 -16.30 24.09 -1.98
N LEU A 195 -16.24 25.23 -1.29
CA LEU A 195 -15.00 25.97 -1.12
C LEU A 195 -13.91 25.16 -0.40
N ILE A 196 -14.27 24.30 0.56
CA ILE A 196 -13.32 23.37 1.20
C ILE A 196 -12.84 22.31 0.20
N ARG A 197 -13.73 21.74 -0.61
CA ARG A 197 -13.36 20.73 -1.63
C ARG A 197 -12.46 21.30 -2.72
N ASP A 198 -12.75 22.52 -3.18
CA ASP A 198 -11.95 23.23 -4.17
C ASP A 198 -10.55 23.51 -3.60
N LYS A 199 -10.48 24.04 -2.37
CA LYS A 199 -9.18 24.31 -1.74
C LYS A 199 -8.36 23.04 -1.50
N THR A 200 -9.03 21.94 -1.11
CA THR A 200 -8.39 20.62 -0.99
C THR A 200 -7.80 20.17 -2.33
N THR A 201 -8.52 20.39 -3.43
CA THR A 201 -8.06 20.07 -4.79
C THR A 201 -6.88 20.92 -5.22
N GLU A 202 -6.90 22.22 -4.94
CA GLU A 202 -5.77 23.13 -5.22
C GLU A 202 -4.51 22.72 -4.48
N ILE A 203 -4.59 22.47 -3.17
CA ILE A 203 -3.43 22.07 -2.36
C ILE A 203 -2.92 20.71 -2.83
N ARG A 204 -3.81 19.74 -3.09
CA ARG A 204 -3.43 18.45 -3.69
C ARG A 204 -2.61 18.67 -4.96
N GLN A 205 -3.13 19.44 -5.92
CA GLN A 205 -2.46 19.62 -7.20
C GLN A 205 -1.09 20.29 -7.05
N SER A 206 -1.00 21.30 -6.17
CA SER A 206 0.25 21.97 -5.85
C SER A 206 1.28 21.00 -5.23
N VAL A 207 0.86 20.18 -4.26
CA VAL A 207 1.72 19.19 -3.59
C VAL A 207 2.22 18.15 -4.59
N LEU A 208 1.32 17.56 -5.38
CA LEU A 208 1.67 16.51 -6.36
C LEU A 208 2.57 17.03 -7.48
N THR A 209 2.45 18.30 -7.86
CA THR A 209 3.32 18.93 -8.86
C THR A 209 4.74 19.15 -8.31
N ALA A 210 4.86 19.42 -7.01
CA ALA A 210 6.14 19.65 -6.34
C ALA A 210 6.81 18.35 -5.84
N TYR A 211 6.08 17.24 -5.79
CA TYR A 211 6.59 15.95 -5.34
C TYR A 211 7.80 15.49 -6.22
N PRO A 212 8.89 14.99 -5.63
CA PRO A 212 9.07 14.63 -4.22
C PRO A 212 9.55 15.75 -3.29
N ASP A 213 9.81 16.95 -3.82
CA ASP A 213 10.37 18.10 -3.09
C ASP A 213 9.29 19.03 -2.49
N HIS A 214 8.08 18.51 -2.27
CA HIS A 214 6.95 19.28 -1.74
C HIS A 214 7.17 19.72 -0.30
N ASP A 215 6.56 20.85 0.06
CA ASP A 215 6.56 21.31 1.45
C ASP A 215 5.57 20.48 2.30
N ILE A 216 6.09 19.86 3.35
CA ILE A 216 5.29 19.15 4.35
C ILE A 216 4.25 20.07 5.00
N ALA A 217 4.49 21.39 5.06
CA ALA A 217 3.48 22.31 5.56
C ALA A 217 2.19 22.27 4.73
N SER A 218 2.31 22.26 3.40
CA SER A 218 1.18 22.13 2.48
C SER A 218 0.48 20.78 2.61
N VAL A 219 1.21 19.69 2.91
CA VAL A 219 0.59 18.39 3.18
C VAL A 219 -0.18 18.38 4.50
N VAL A 220 0.31 19.07 5.54
CA VAL A 220 -0.43 19.24 6.80
C VAL A 220 -1.72 20.03 6.57
N ASP A 221 -1.67 21.11 5.78
CA ASP A 221 -2.88 21.87 5.40
C ASP A 221 -3.88 20.97 4.66
N TRP A 222 -3.39 20.11 3.76
CA TRP A 222 -4.21 19.12 3.09
C TRP A 222 -4.85 18.12 4.05
N MET A 223 -4.09 17.60 5.03
CA MET A 223 -4.62 16.70 6.05
C MET A 223 -5.72 17.37 6.89
N LEU A 224 -5.54 18.64 7.26
CA LEU A 224 -6.56 19.38 8.04
C LEU A 224 -7.83 19.62 7.24
N LEU A 225 -7.72 19.99 5.95
CA LEU A 225 -8.89 20.11 5.07
C LEU A 225 -9.58 18.75 4.84
N ALA A 226 -8.82 17.66 4.73
CA ALA A 226 -9.36 16.31 4.62
C ALA A 226 -10.13 15.90 5.89
N ALA A 227 -9.65 16.30 7.07
CA ALA A 227 -10.35 16.07 8.34
C ALA A 227 -11.66 16.85 8.40
N ILE A 228 -11.68 18.12 7.95
CA ILE A 228 -12.90 18.93 7.85
C ILE A 228 -13.89 18.28 6.88
N GLY A 229 -13.44 17.89 5.69
CA GLY A 229 -14.27 17.22 4.69
C GLY A 229 -14.91 15.94 5.23
N ALA A 230 -14.13 15.10 5.92
CA ALA A 230 -14.66 13.90 6.56
C ALA A 230 -15.72 14.20 7.63
N LEU A 231 -15.57 15.28 8.42
CA LEU A 231 -16.61 15.72 9.37
C LEU A 231 -17.89 16.20 8.68
N ILE A 232 -17.78 16.91 7.55
CA ILE A 232 -18.94 17.32 6.73
C ILE A 232 -19.71 16.09 6.27
N ASP A 233 -19.01 15.04 5.84
CA ASP A 233 -19.60 13.78 5.38
C ASP A 233 -20.07 12.86 6.54
N GLY A 234 -19.90 13.30 7.80
CA GLY A 234 -20.24 12.51 8.98
C GLY A 234 -19.29 11.35 9.29
N ASP A 235 -18.13 11.27 8.62
CA ASP A 235 -17.09 10.27 8.84
C ASP A 235 -16.12 10.68 9.96
N GLN A 236 -16.50 10.35 11.20
CA GLN A 236 -15.67 10.58 12.38
C GLN A 236 -14.35 9.79 12.35
N THR A 237 -14.35 8.61 11.74
CA THR A 237 -13.15 7.75 11.69
C THR A 237 -12.12 8.33 10.73
N GLY A 238 -12.56 8.74 9.53
CA GLY A 238 -11.72 9.46 8.57
C GLY A 238 -11.21 10.78 9.12
N ALA A 239 -12.06 11.57 9.80
CA ALA A 239 -11.65 12.82 10.43
C ALA A 239 -10.55 12.60 11.48
N ASN A 240 -10.73 11.60 12.34
CA ASN A 240 -9.72 11.22 13.33
C ASN A 240 -8.40 10.78 12.68
N TYR A 241 -8.46 9.96 11.63
CA TYR A 241 -7.29 9.52 10.87
C TYR A 241 -6.49 10.70 10.31
N HIS A 242 -7.17 11.61 9.59
CA HIS A 242 -6.50 12.75 8.95
C HIS A 242 -5.90 13.73 9.98
N LEU A 243 -6.62 14.01 11.08
CA LEU A 243 -6.08 14.85 12.14
C LEU A 243 -4.87 14.21 12.84
N ALA A 244 -4.92 12.91 13.15
CA ALA A 244 -3.80 12.22 13.79
C ALA A 244 -2.50 12.32 12.96
N TRP A 245 -2.61 12.19 11.64
CA TRP A 245 -1.48 12.40 10.74
C TRP A 245 -1.01 13.86 10.67
N ALA A 246 -1.92 14.83 10.71
CA ALA A 246 -1.56 16.25 10.78
C ALA A 246 -0.75 16.56 12.05
N LEU A 247 -1.16 16.00 13.20
CA LEU A 247 -0.47 16.16 14.49
C LEU A 247 0.95 15.55 14.46
N ALA A 248 1.09 14.35 13.91
CA ALA A 248 2.37 13.67 13.78
C ALA A 248 3.37 14.44 12.90
N ASN A 249 2.89 15.07 11.82
CA ASN A 249 3.72 15.83 10.88
C ASN A 249 3.97 17.28 11.33
N THR A 250 3.09 17.87 12.14
CA THR A 250 3.31 19.21 12.71
C THR A 250 4.40 19.20 13.79
N SER A 251 4.51 18.12 14.57
CA SER A 251 5.53 17.97 15.62
C SER A 251 6.96 18.05 15.07
N THR A 252 7.18 17.61 13.83
CA THR A 252 8.46 17.72 13.11
C THR A 252 8.90 19.16 12.89
N ARG A 253 7.97 20.13 12.78
CA ARG A 253 8.30 21.56 12.57
C ARG A 253 8.99 22.21 13.77
N ARG A 254 8.90 21.63 14.97
CA ARG A 254 9.50 22.21 16.19
C ARG A 254 10.92 21.72 16.46
N CYS A 255 11.42 20.74 15.70
CA CYS A 255 12.74 20.14 15.89
C CYS A 255 13.76 20.50 14.81
N THR A 256 13.37 21.31 13.82
CA THR A 256 14.22 21.88 12.77
C THR A 256 14.29 23.39 12.93
#